data_AF-Q28GH0-F1
#
_entry.id   AF-Q28GH0-F1
#
_cell.length_a   1.000
_cell.length_b   1.000
_cell.length_c   1.000
_cell.angle_alpha   90.00
_cell.angle_beta   90.00
_cell.angle_gamma   90.00
#
_symmetry.space_group_name_H-M   'P 1'
#
loop_
_entity.id
_entity.type
_entity.pdbx_description
1 polymer ?
#
loop_
_entity_poly.entity_id
_entity_poly.type
_entity_poly.pdbx_seq_one_letter_code
_entity_poly.pdbx_strand_id
1 'polypeptide(L)'
;MSAAFRKALKSRQREHKERSQPGFRRNLGLLEKKKDYKLRAEDHRKKQNTLNALRKKALDKNPDEFYYKMTSSKQQDGVHIIKQKPEEVTDEQAKLMRTQDIKYVEMKRVAEAKKIERLKSELHLLDKEGSQRNTHMFFCDSKKEVLRFDLAAQLKTAPELVNRVYNRPTLETLHKESVKGVATPQQLKQLA
;
A
#
# COMPACT_ATOMS: atom_id res chain seq x y z
N MET A 1 -27.89 -40.76 42.86
CA MET A 1 -27.53 -40.73 41.43
C MET A 1 -26.27 -39.90 41.21
N SER A 2 -25.13 -40.55 40.94
CA SER A 2 -23.85 -39.88 40.69
C SER A 2 -23.92 -38.95 39.47
N ALA A 3 -23.08 -37.91 39.44
CA ALA A 3 -23.06 -36.92 38.35
C ALA A 3 -22.85 -37.55 36.95
N ALA A 4 -22.21 -38.72 36.90
CA ALA A 4 -21.99 -39.51 35.68
C ALA A 4 -23.31 -39.97 35.03
N PHE A 5 -24.25 -40.50 35.82
CA PHE A 5 -25.54 -40.98 35.29
C PHE A 5 -26.43 -39.85 34.77
N ARG A 6 -26.38 -38.64 35.35
CA ARG A 6 -27.14 -37.48 34.84
C ARG A 6 -26.62 -36.99 33.48
N LYS A 7 -25.31 -37.00 33.26
CA LYS A 7 -24.71 -36.61 31.96
C LYS A 7 -25.02 -37.66 30.88
N ALA A 8 -24.96 -38.94 31.24
CA ALA A 8 -25.32 -40.06 30.34
C ALA A 8 -26.81 -40.07 29.95
N LEU A 9 -27.71 -39.59 30.81
CA LEU A 9 -29.12 -39.40 30.46
C LEU A 9 -29.34 -38.18 29.55
N LYS A 10 -28.57 -37.10 29.75
CA LYS A 10 -28.65 -35.89 28.92
C LYS A 10 -28.12 -36.11 27.50
N SER A 11 -27.16 -37.00 27.28
CA SER A 11 -26.68 -37.32 25.93
C SER A 11 -27.76 -37.98 25.04
N ARG A 12 -28.80 -38.55 25.64
CA ARG A 12 -29.96 -39.11 24.93
C ARG A 12 -31.07 -38.08 24.65
N GLN A 13 -30.98 -36.86 25.18
CA GLN A 13 -31.97 -35.81 24.93
C GLN A 13 -31.73 -35.13 23.58
N ARG A 14 -32.81 -34.85 22.84
CA ARG A 14 -32.73 -34.10 21.58
C ARG A 14 -32.40 -32.64 21.85
N GLU A 15 -31.43 -32.10 21.14
CA GLU A 15 -31.10 -30.68 21.19
C GLU A 15 -32.17 -29.86 20.46
N HIS A 16 -32.74 -28.87 21.13
CA HIS A 16 -33.68 -27.93 20.52
C HIS A 16 -32.91 -26.77 19.87
N LYS A 17 -32.94 -26.70 18.54
CA LYS A 17 -32.31 -25.62 17.77
C LYS A 17 -33.18 -24.38 17.71
N GLU A 18 -32.55 -23.21 17.69
CA GLU A 18 -33.23 -21.93 17.52
C GLU A 18 -33.64 -21.70 16.05
N ARG A 19 -34.78 -21.06 15.83
CA ARG A 19 -35.26 -20.69 14.48
C ARG A 19 -34.61 -19.39 14.00
N SER A 20 -34.33 -19.31 12.70
CA SER A 20 -33.89 -18.10 12.01
C SER A 20 -35.03 -17.08 11.79
N GLN A 21 -34.67 -15.87 11.34
CA GLN A 21 -35.63 -14.85 10.91
C GLN A 21 -36.36 -15.30 9.62
N PRO A 22 -37.68 -15.09 9.47
CA PRO A 22 -38.39 -15.40 8.24
C PRO A 22 -37.81 -14.65 7.03
N GLY A 23 -37.81 -15.31 5.86
CA GLY A 23 -37.17 -14.79 4.65
C GLY A 23 -37.64 -13.38 4.24
N PHE A 24 -38.94 -13.11 4.34
CA PHE A 24 -39.52 -11.80 4.00
C PHE A 24 -39.14 -10.66 4.98
N ARG A 25 -38.60 -10.97 6.17
CA ARG A 25 -38.11 -9.99 7.17
C ARG A 25 -36.59 -10.02 7.35
N ARG A 26 -35.87 -10.65 6.42
CA ARG A 26 -34.40 -10.73 6.48
C ARG A 26 -33.73 -9.35 6.44
N ASN A 27 -34.39 -8.37 5.82
CA ASN A 27 -33.95 -6.97 5.79
C ASN A 27 -33.86 -6.30 7.18
N LEU A 28 -34.61 -6.78 8.18
CA LEU A 28 -34.60 -6.24 9.56
C LEU A 28 -33.43 -6.76 10.41
N GLY A 29 -32.57 -7.63 9.84
CA GLY A 29 -31.46 -8.24 10.55
C GLY A 29 -31.84 -9.47 11.35
N LEU A 30 -31.04 -9.75 12.40
CA LEU A 30 -31.19 -10.95 13.22
C LEU A 30 -32.45 -10.88 14.09
N LEU A 31 -33.21 -11.99 14.13
CA LEU A 31 -34.35 -12.11 15.03
C LEU A 31 -33.88 -12.28 16.48
N GLU A 32 -33.93 -11.20 17.25
CA GLU A 32 -33.58 -11.21 18.67
C GLU A 32 -34.35 -12.31 19.43
N LYS A 33 -33.61 -13.05 20.26
CA LYS A 33 -34.15 -14.06 21.16
C LYS A 33 -34.08 -13.58 22.60
N LYS A 34 -34.59 -14.40 23.53
CA LYS A 34 -34.61 -14.05 24.96
C LYS A 34 -33.21 -13.75 25.52
N LYS A 35 -32.17 -14.45 25.04
CA LYS A 35 -30.78 -14.19 25.43
C LYS A 35 -30.31 -12.80 25.00
N ASP A 36 -30.60 -12.41 23.76
CA ASP A 36 -30.22 -11.11 23.20
C ASP A 36 -31.00 -9.98 23.88
N TYR A 37 -32.31 -10.17 24.10
CA TYR A 37 -33.15 -9.23 24.85
C TYR A 37 -32.59 -8.99 26.26
N LYS A 38 -32.15 -10.04 26.97
CA LYS A 38 -31.57 -9.90 28.32
C LYS A 38 -30.32 -9.02 28.29
N LEU A 39 -29.41 -9.27 27.34
CA LEU A 39 -28.20 -8.46 27.17
C LEU A 39 -28.54 -6.99 26.89
N ARG A 40 -29.48 -6.75 25.98
CA ARG A 40 -29.96 -5.40 25.64
C ARG A 40 -30.61 -4.68 26.83
N ALA A 41 -31.48 -5.38 27.57
CA ALA A 41 -32.16 -4.82 28.73
C ALA A 41 -31.18 -4.50 29.87
N GLU A 42 -30.18 -5.36 30.11
CA GLU A 42 -29.13 -5.11 31.09
C GLU A 42 -28.26 -3.92 30.71
N ASP A 43 -27.85 -3.80 29.43
CA ASP A 43 -27.10 -2.65 28.93
C ASP A 43 -27.90 -1.35 29.06
N HIS A 44 -29.17 -1.34 28.66
CA HIS A 44 -30.05 -0.18 28.81
C HIS A 44 -30.19 0.22 30.28
N ARG A 45 -30.40 -0.75 31.19
CA ARG A 45 -30.49 -0.48 32.63
C ARG A 45 -29.19 0.08 33.18
N LYS A 46 -28.03 -0.44 32.76
CA LYS A 46 -26.72 0.10 33.14
C LYS A 46 -26.58 1.56 32.71
N LYS A 47 -26.89 1.88 31.45
CA LYS A 47 -26.86 3.26 30.92
C LYS A 47 -27.83 4.19 31.64
N GLN A 48 -29.04 3.72 31.95
CA GLN A 48 -30.01 4.53 32.67
C GLN A 48 -29.54 4.83 34.11
N ASN A 49 -28.97 3.84 34.77
CA ASN A 49 -28.42 4.00 36.12
C ASN A 49 -27.24 4.98 36.13
N THR A 50 -26.34 4.91 35.14
CA THR A 50 -25.22 5.87 35.04
C THR A 50 -25.71 7.29 34.76
N LEU A 51 -26.69 7.47 33.86
CA LEU A 51 -27.29 8.78 33.60
C LEU A 51 -27.96 9.36 34.84
N ASN A 52 -28.70 8.55 35.60
CA ASN A 52 -29.34 8.99 36.84
C ASN A 52 -28.30 9.40 37.89
N ALA A 53 -27.19 8.65 38.03
CA ALA A 53 -26.10 9.01 38.93
C ALA A 53 -25.41 10.32 38.50
N LEU A 54 -25.18 10.52 37.20
CA LEU A 54 -24.62 11.77 36.65
C LEU A 54 -25.56 12.97 36.88
N ARG A 55 -26.87 12.79 36.68
CA ARG A 55 -27.87 13.83 36.99
C ARG A 55 -27.85 14.21 38.46
N LYS A 56 -27.80 13.23 39.36
CA LYS A 56 -27.69 13.49 40.80
C LYS A 56 -26.43 14.29 41.13
N LYS A 57 -25.27 13.87 40.59
CA LYS A 57 -24.01 14.62 40.76
C LYS A 57 -24.08 16.05 40.22
N ALA A 58 -24.78 16.27 39.12
CA ALA A 58 -24.96 17.61 38.55
C ALA A 58 -25.88 18.49 39.41
N LEU A 59 -26.92 17.91 40.04
CA LEU A 59 -27.81 18.61 40.96
C LEU A 59 -27.11 18.95 42.28
N ASP A 60 -26.32 18.02 42.81
CA ASP A 60 -25.59 18.17 44.09
C ASP A 60 -24.28 18.97 43.92
N LYS A 61 -24.05 19.62 42.77
CA LYS A 61 -22.79 20.34 42.47
C LYS A 61 -22.69 21.62 43.29
N ASN A 62 -21.56 21.81 43.98
CA ASN A 62 -21.22 23.07 44.64
C ASN A 62 -20.71 24.11 43.62
N PRO A 63 -21.35 25.29 43.47
CA PRO A 63 -20.89 26.32 42.55
C PRO A 63 -19.50 26.89 42.88
N ASP A 64 -19.08 26.83 44.15
CA ASP A 64 -17.82 27.39 44.63
C ASP A 64 -16.68 26.36 44.68
N GLU A 65 -16.87 25.17 44.09
CA GLU A 65 -15.84 24.14 44.07
C GLU A 65 -14.62 24.58 43.24
N PHE A 66 -13.42 24.45 43.80
CA PHE A 66 -12.17 24.72 43.11
C PHE A 66 -11.25 23.50 43.14
N TYR A 67 -10.90 23.01 41.95
CA TYR A 67 -9.87 22.00 41.75
C TYR A 67 -8.68 22.61 41.01
N TYR A 68 -7.45 22.32 41.43
CA TYR A 68 -6.24 22.87 40.79
C TYR A 68 -6.16 22.61 39.26
N LYS A 69 -6.75 21.51 38.77
CA LYS A 69 -6.83 21.20 37.32
C LYS A 69 -7.71 22.16 36.52
N MET A 70 -8.54 22.96 37.17
CA MET A 70 -9.33 24.02 36.50
C MET A 70 -8.44 25.15 35.95
N THR A 71 -7.19 25.29 36.43
CA THR A 71 -6.23 26.26 35.89
C THR A 71 -5.69 25.87 34.52
N SER A 72 -5.51 24.58 34.27
CA SER A 72 -4.95 24.05 33.02
C SER A 72 -6.00 23.55 32.03
N SER A 73 -7.21 23.25 32.48
CA SER A 73 -8.32 22.85 31.62
C SER A 73 -9.28 24.01 31.36
N LYS A 74 -10.00 23.97 30.23
CA LYS A 74 -10.99 24.99 29.86
C LYS A 74 -12.31 24.31 29.53
N GLN A 75 -13.42 24.92 29.87
CA GLN A 75 -14.73 24.53 29.38
C GLN A 75 -15.08 25.41 28.17
N GLN A 76 -15.45 24.80 27.05
CA GLN A 76 -15.90 25.50 25.84
C GLN A 76 -17.25 24.90 25.44
N ASP A 77 -18.27 25.75 25.28
CA ASP A 77 -19.64 25.36 24.91
C ASP A 77 -20.22 24.22 25.75
N GLY A 78 -19.89 24.20 27.05
CA GLY A 78 -20.35 23.16 27.98
C GLY A 78 -19.48 21.90 28.04
N VAL A 79 -18.50 21.72 27.15
CA VAL A 79 -17.63 20.54 27.09
C VAL A 79 -16.26 20.83 27.70
N HIS A 80 -15.73 19.86 28.47
CA HIS A 80 -14.40 19.95 29.06
C HIS A 80 -13.33 19.69 27.99
N ILE A 81 -12.44 20.66 27.80
CA ILE A 81 -11.28 20.58 26.90
C ILE A 81 -10.01 20.64 27.76
N ILE A 82 -9.22 19.57 27.66
CA ILE A 82 -7.87 19.54 28.21
C ILE A 82 -6.98 20.35 27.25
N LYS A 83 -6.44 21.49 27.71
CA LYS A 83 -5.43 22.20 26.93
C LYS A 83 -4.23 21.29 26.78
N GLN A 84 -3.97 20.82 25.56
CA GLN A 84 -2.67 20.25 25.25
C GLN A 84 -1.66 21.39 25.32
N LYS A 85 -0.60 21.21 26.10
CA LYS A 85 0.50 22.16 26.08
C LYS A 85 1.13 22.07 24.69
N PRO A 86 1.19 23.16 23.91
CA PRO A 86 2.04 23.16 22.73
C PRO A 86 3.47 22.86 23.21
N GLU A 87 4.19 21.99 22.49
CA GLU A 87 5.63 21.89 22.68
C GLU A 87 6.22 23.23 22.22
N GLU A 88 6.49 24.11 23.18
CA GLU A 88 7.20 25.35 22.95
C GLU A 88 8.65 24.98 22.63
N VAL A 89 8.93 24.78 21.35
CA VAL A 89 10.28 24.57 20.84
C VAL A 89 11.00 25.90 20.93
N THR A 90 12.13 25.95 21.64
CA THR A 90 12.94 27.17 21.67
C THR A 90 13.50 27.46 20.28
N ASP A 91 13.77 28.73 19.96
CA ASP A 91 14.31 29.10 18.63
C ASP A 91 15.62 28.36 18.30
N GLU A 92 16.43 28.06 19.31
CA GLU A 92 17.65 27.26 19.17
C GLU A 92 17.36 25.81 18.81
N GLN A 93 16.38 25.18 19.50
CA GLN A 93 15.94 23.82 19.18
C GLN A 93 15.35 23.76 17.77
N ALA A 94 14.56 24.76 17.37
CA ALA A 94 13.98 24.82 16.03
C ALA A 94 15.07 24.94 14.95
N LYS A 95 16.12 25.74 15.18
CA LYS A 95 17.29 25.83 14.28
C LYS A 95 18.04 24.51 14.21
N LEU A 96 18.22 23.82 15.34
CA LEU A 96 18.87 22.50 15.37
C LEU A 96 18.07 21.47 14.56
N MET A 97 16.74 21.40 14.76
CA MET A 97 15.87 20.48 14.01
C MET A 97 15.94 20.75 12.51
N ARG A 98 15.84 22.01 12.08
CA ARG A 98 15.99 22.38 10.66
C ARG A 98 17.34 21.97 10.09
N THR A 99 18.41 22.11 10.87
CA THR A 99 19.76 21.70 10.46
C THR A 99 19.85 20.18 10.27
N GLN A 100 19.20 19.40 11.15
CA GLN A 100 19.13 17.95 11.02
C GLN A 100 18.34 17.53 9.77
N ASP A 101 17.20 18.19 9.51
CA ASP A 101 16.37 17.92 8.33
C ASP A 101 17.12 18.22 7.03
N ILE A 102 17.81 19.36 6.96
CA ILE A 102 18.64 19.72 5.79
C ILE A 102 19.70 18.65 5.53
N LYS A 103 20.44 18.25 6.57
CA LYS A 103 21.47 17.20 6.45
C LYS A 103 20.89 15.87 6.00
N TYR A 104 19.71 15.50 6.50
CA TYR A 104 19.04 14.26 6.10
C TYR A 104 18.66 14.29 4.62
N VAL A 105 18.09 15.40 4.15
CA VAL A 105 17.70 15.58 2.74
C VAL A 105 18.93 15.58 1.84
N GLU A 106 20.02 16.25 2.23
CA GLU A 106 21.28 16.23 1.50
C GLU A 106 21.86 14.82 1.37
N MET A 107 21.90 14.07 2.47
CA MET A 107 22.34 12.67 2.47
C MET A 107 21.51 11.83 1.51
N LYS A 108 20.17 11.97 1.55
CA LYS A 108 19.27 11.24 0.64
C LYS A 108 19.48 11.64 -0.82
N ARG A 109 19.66 12.93 -1.10
CA ARG A 109 19.97 13.41 -2.45
C ARG A 109 21.25 12.77 -3.00
N VAL A 110 22.33 12.71 -2.20
CA VAL A 110 23.60 12.11 -2.64
C VAL A 110 23.45 10.61 -2.87
N ALA A 111 22.76 9.90 -1.97
CA ALA A 111 22.51 8.48 -2.11
C ALA A 111 21.72 8.16 -3.40
N GLU A 112 20.64 8.90 -3.66
CA GLU A 112 19.83 8.72 -4.87
C GLU A 112 20.60 9.14 -6.14
N ALA A 113 21.40 10.21 -6.10
CA ALA A 113 22.24 10.59 -7.23
C ALA A 113 23.22 9.47 -7.63
N LYS A 114 23.92 8.87 -6.65
CA LYS A 114 24.81 7.73 -6.89
C LYS A 114 24.06 6.50 -7.42
N LYS A 115 22.85 6.25 -6.90
CA LYS A 115 22.00 5.17 -7.40
C LYS A 115 21.60 5.40 -8.85
N ILE A 116 21.22 6.62 -9.21
CA ILE A 116 20.90 7.01 -10.60
C ILE A 116 22.13 6.84 -11.49
N GLU A 117 23.32 7.25 -11.06
CA GLU A 117 24.56 7.07 -11.82
C GLU A 117 24.86 5.59 -12.08
N ARG A 118 24.75 4.75 -11.04
CA ARG A 118 24.92 3.30 -11.18
C ARG A 118 23.92 2.72 -12.17
N LEU A 119 22.62 3.03 -12.03
CA LEU A 119 21.59 2.55 -12.94
C LEU A 119 21.81 3.05 -14.38
N LYS A 120 22.25 4.30 -14.55
CA LYS A 120 22.63 4.82 -15.87
C LYS A 120 23.85 4.11 -16.47
N SER A 121 24.84 3.71 -15.65
CA SER A 121 26.01 2.96 -16.12
C SER A 121 25.68 1.51 -16.50
N GLU A 122 24.74 0.87 -15.80
CA GLU A 122 24.26 -0.48 -16.12
C GLU A 122 23.32 -0.47 -17.35
N LEU A 123 22.65 0.67 -17.62
CA LEU A 123 21.72 0.81 -18.74
C LEU A 123 22.45 1.13 -20.06
N HIS A 124 22.48 0.18 -20.99
CA HIS A 124 23.16 0.31 -22.27
C HIS A 124 22.54 1.30 -23.29
N LEU A 125 21.35 1.84 -23.03
CA LEU A 125 20.65 2.86 -23.85
C LEU A 125 20.55 2.57 -25.36
N LEU A 126 20.52 1.28 -25.74
CA LEU A 126 20.66 0.84 -27.14
C LEU A 126 19.48 1.22 -28.05
N ASP A 127 18.26 1.34 -27.50
CA ASP A 127 17.02 1.59 -28.26
C ASP A 127 16.27 2.85 -27.80
N LYS A 128 16.97 3.76 -27.11
CA LYS A 128 16.33 4.97 -26.60
C LYS A 128 16.07 5.95 -27.73
N GLU A 129 14.80 6.27 -27.97
CA GLU A 129 14.39 7.39 -28.83
C GLU A 129 15.06 8.69 -28.35
N GLY A 130 15.85 9.31 -29.22
CA GLY A 130 16.65 10.50 -28.89
C GLY A 130 18.12 10.25 -28.51
N SER A 131 18.63 9.01 -28.64
CA SER A 131 20.08 8.77 -28.63
C SER A 131 20.78 9.49 -29.79
N GLN A 132 22.08 9.80 -29.63
CA GLN A 132 22.86 10.47 -30.69
C GLN A 132 22.82 9.63 -31.97
N ARG A 133 22.35 10.24 -33.07
CA ARG A 133 22.30 9.58 -34.38
C ARG A 133 23.73 9.47 -34.93
N ASN A 134 24.36 8.30 -34.76
CA ASN A 134 25.64 8.02 -35.39
C ASN A 134 25.46 7.75 -36.89
N THR A 135 26.31 8.34 -37.72
CA THR A 135 26.33 8.11 -39.17
C THR A 135 27.32 7.01 -39.52
N HIS A 136 26.89 5.99 -40.27
CA HIS A 136 27.75 4.94 -40.79
C HIS A 136 27.91 5.09 -42.31
N MET A 137 29.15 5.22 -42.79
CA MET A 137 29.46 5.41 -44.21
C MET A 137 29.97 4.11 -44.84
N PHE A 138 29.44 3.75 -46.01
CA PHE A 138 29.93 2.63 -46.81
C PHE A 138 30.74 3.14 -47.99
N PHE A 139 31.90 2.53 -48.24
CA PHE A 139 32.72 2.80 -49.41
C PHE A 139 32.42 1.76 -50.49
N CYS A 140 32.30 2.21 -51.73
CA CYS A 140 32.12 1.36 -52.90
C CYS A 140 33.15 1.73 -53.96
N ASP A 141 33.63 0.74 -54.69
CA ASP A 141 34.76 0.91 -55.63
C ASP A 141 34.29 1.52 -56.95
N SER A 142 33.03 1.29 -57.35
CA SER A 142 32.46 1.80 -58.59
C SER A 142 31.20 2.64 -58.40
N LYS A 143 31.05 3.69 -59.23
CA LYS A 143 29.82 4.50 -59.29
C LYS A 143 28.58 3.67 -59.64
N LYS A 144 28.74 2.56 -60.38
CA LYS A 144 27.63 1.65 -60.71
C LYS A 144 27.16 0.85 -59.50
N GLU A 145 28.04 0.56 -58.56
CA GLU A 145 27.73 -0.15 -57.32
C GLU A 145 26.96 0.75 -56.36
N VAL A 146 27.35 2.02 -56.27
CA VAL A 146 26.63 3.03 -55.46
C VAL A 146 25.16 3.12 -55.87
N LEU A 147 24.86 3.11 -57.18
CA LEU A 147 23.48 3.19 -57.68
C LEU A 147 22.63 1.94 -57.39
N ARG A 148 23.26 0.77 -57.20
CA ARG A 148 22.58 -0.51 -56.93
C ARG A 148 22.75 -0.96 -55.48
N PHE A 149 23.24 -0.07 -54.62
CA PHE A 149 23.61 -0.42 -53.26
C PHE A 149 22.37 -0.71 -52.42
N ASP A 150 22.20 -1.97 -52.02
CA ASP A 150 21.20 -2.40 -51.04
C ASP A 150 21.88 -2.72 -49.70
N LEU A 151 21.42 -2.04 -48.66
CA LEU A 151 21.98 -2.17 -47.33
C LEU A 151 21.68 -3.55 -46.72
N ALA A 152 20.51 -4.13 -46.99
CA ALA A 152 20.12 -5.43 -46.46
C ALA A 152 20.99 -6.54 -47.05
N ALA A 153 21.19 -6.52 -48.37
CA ALA A 153 22.08 -7.44 -49.08
C ALA A 153 23.54 -7.27 -48.64
N GLN A 154 24.04 -6.04 -48.51
CA GLN A 154 25.42 -5.77 -48.10
C GLN A 154 25.71 -6.29 -46.68
N LEU A 155 24.77 -6.13 -45.75
CA LEU A 155 24.89 -6.61 -44.37
C LEU A 155 24.48 -8.08 -44.19
N LYS A 156 23.92 -8.73 -45.23
CA LYS A 156 23.37 -10.09 -45.20
C LYS A 156 22.35 -10.29 -44.06
N THR A 157 21.55 -9.26 -43.80
CA THR A 157 20.57 -9.21 -42.70
C THR A 157 19.15 -9.12 -43.24
N ALA A 158 18.17 -9.55 -42.45
CA ALA A 158 16.76 -9.34 -42.79
C ALA A 158 16.43 -7.83 -42.90
N PRO A 159 15.56 -7.42 -43.84
CA PRO A 159 15.23 -6.01 -44.07
C PRO A 159 14.60 -5.34 -42.84
N GLU A 160 13.91 -6.09 -41.97
CA GLU A 160 13.31 -5.58 -40.73
C GLU A 160 14.37 -5.11 -39.71
N LEU A 161 15.56 -5.71 -39.72
CA LEU A 161 16.64 -5.43 -38.77
C LEU A 161 17.56 -4.30 -39.24
N VAL A 162 17.37 -3.80 -40.46
CA VAL A 162 18.18 -2.73 -41.06
C VAL A 162 18.13 -1.43 -40.28
N ASN A 163 17.01 -1.13 -39.61
CA ASN A 163 16.87 0.11 -38.85
C ASN A 163 17.51 0.02 -37.44
N ARG A 164 17.73 -1.19 -36.91
CA ARG A 164 18.26 -1.40 -35.54
C ARG A 164 19.77 -1.30 -35.49
N VAL A 165 20.38 -0.37 -34.77
CA VAL A 165 21.85 -0.14 -34.82
C VAL A 165 22.68 -1.27 -34.18
N TYR A 166 22.18 -1.95 -33.16
CA TYR A 166 22.91 -2.96 -32.38
C TYR A 166 22.39 -4.37 -32.64
N ASN A 167 23.27 -5.38 -32.50
CA ASN A 167 22.92 -6.81 -32.65
C ASN A 167 22.09 -7.11 -33.92
N ARG A 168 22.74 -6.98 -35.08
CA ARG A 168 22.20 -7.31 -36.41
C ARG A 168 22.71 -8.70 -36.84
N PRO A 169 22.01 -9.80 -36.53
CA PRO A 169 22.43 -11.14 -36.95
C PRO A 169 22.28 -11.31 -38.47
N THR A 170 23.23 -12.03 -39.07
CA THR A 170 23.12 -12.42 -40.48
C THR A 170 22.07 -13.52 -40.65
N LEU A 171 21.53 -13.66 -41.86
CA LEU A 171 20.58 -14.73 -42.18
C LEU A 171 21.15 -16.12 -41.88
N GLU A 172 22.45 -16.33 -42.15
CA GLU A 172 23.13 -17.59 -41.80
C GLU A 172 23.17 -17.82 -40.29
N THR A 173 23.44 -16.78 -39.49
CA THR A 173 23.43 -16.86 -38.03
C THR A 173 22.04 -17.22 -37.52
N LEU A 174 20.99 -16.60 -38.08
CA LEU A 174 19.59 -16.90 -37.72
C LEU A 174 19.20 -18.36 -38.05
N HIS A 175 19.76 -18.94 -39.12
CA HIS A 175 19.51 -20.33 -39.47
C HIS A 175 20.30 -21.33 -38.62
N LYS A 176 21.52 -20.98 -38.19
CA LYS A 176 22.44 -21.90 -37.50
C LYS A 176 22.29 -21.85 -35.97
N GLU A 177 22.01 -20.69 -35.41
CA GLU A 177 22.02 -20.49 -33.95
C GLU A 177 20.61 -20.57 -33.36
N SER A 178 20.50 -21.24 -32.22
CA SER A 178 19.28 -21.22 -31.39
C SER A 178 19.28 -20.02 -30.46
N VAL A 179 18.09 -19.49 -30.16
CA VAL A 179 17.93 -18.34 -29.26
C VAL A 179 18.44 -18.68 -27.87
N LYS A 180 19.51 -18.01 -27.44
CA LYS A 180 20.06 -18.12 -26.08
C LYS A 180 19.32 -17.16 -25.17
N GLY A 181 18.34 -17.67 -24.42
CA GLY A 181 17.56 -16.88 -23.47
C GLY A 181 16.20 -17.48 -23.19
N VAL A 182 15.36 -16.70 -22.51
CA VAL A 182 13.99 -17.10 -22.21
C VAL A 182 13.13 -17.00 -23.48
N ALA A 183 12.84 -18.15 -24.08
CA ALA A 183 12.07 -18.23 -25.33
C ALA A 183 10.57 -18.51 -25.10
N THR A 184 10.20 -19.00 -23.91
CA THR A 184 8.81 -19.41 -23.63
C THR A 184 8.03 -18.33 -22.85
N PRO A 185 6.74 -18.11 -23.16
CA PRO A 185 5.90 -17.15 -22.45
C PRO A 185 5.79 -17.40 -20.94
N GLN A 186 5.92 -18.66 -20.51
CA GLN A 186 5.82 -19.06 -19.10
C GLN A 186 7.06 -18.63 -18.30
N GLN A 187 8.25 -18.78 -18.88
CA GLN A 187 9.49 -18.35 -18.27
C GLN A 187 9.62 -16.81 -18.22
N LEU A 188 9.05 -16.09 -19.20
CA LEU A 188 9.00 -14.62 -19.17
C LEU A 188 8.18 -14.09 -17.98
N LYS A 189 7.09 -14.78 -17.64
CA LYS A 189 6.25 -14.45 -16.46
C LYS A 189 6.94 -14.67 -15.11
N GLN A 190 8.02 -15.47 -15.06
CA GLN A 190 8.78 -15.70 -13.82
C GLN A 190 9.86 -14.64 -13.57
N LEU A 191 10.22 -13.84 -14.58
CA LEU A 191 11.22 -12.78 -14.48
C LEU A 191 10.62 -11.40 -14.18
N ALA A 192 9.30 -11.25 -14.35
CA ALA A 192 8.54 -10.05 -14.03
C ALA A 192 8.00 -10.11 -12.59
#